data_AF-A0A849FRK1-F1
#
_entry.id   AF-A0A849FRK1-F1
#
_cell.length_a   1.000
_cell.length_b   1.000
_cell.length_c   1.000
_cell.angle_alpha   90.00
_cell.angle_beta   90.00
_cell.angle_gamma   90.00
#
_symmetry.space_group_name_H-M   'P 1'
#
loop_
_entity.id
_entity.type
_entity.pdbx_description
1 polymer ?
#
loop_
_entity_poly.entity_id
_entity_poly.type
_entity_poly.pdbx_seq_one_letter_code
_entity_poly.pdbx_strand_id
1 'polypeptide(L)' 'MKPTYEDIRRLLGELDDHAIAEIEGTGVTISELEEVAAHLAQETDVMGDLRRTLSGRPLTIYNLVQSYEARDDEDR' A
#
# COMPACT_ATOMS: atom_id res chain seq x y z
N MET A 1 -9.00 -14.07 1.29
CA MET A 1 -9.32 -13.89 -0.14
C MET A 1 -8.15 -13.20 -0.81
N LYS A 2 -7.69 -13.68 -1.98
CA LYS A 2 -6.62 -13.00 -2.74
C LYS A 2 -7.24 -11.73 -3.36
N PRO A 3 -6.61 -10.56 -3.24
CA PRO A 3 -7.04 -9.36 -3.94
C PRO A 3 -6.84 -9.51 -5.45
N THR A 4 -7.69 -8.84 -6.21
CA THR A 4 -7.52 -8.64 -7.65
C THR A 4 -6.65 -7.40 -7.93
N TYR A 5 -6.17 -7.28 -9.17
CA TYR A 5 -5.52 -6.07 -9.65
C TYR A 5 -6.35 -4.79 -9.37
N GLU A 6 -7.67 -4.85 -9.62
CA GLU A 6 -8.58 -3.73 -9.37
C GLU A 6 -8.72 -3.43 -7.87
N ASP A 7 -8.70 -4.44 -7.00
CA ASP A 7 -8.71 -4.23 -5.55
C ASP A 7 -7.45 -3.49 -5.07
N ILE A 8 -6.28 -3.88 -5.58
CA ILE A 8 -5.00 -3.27 -5.24
C ILE A 8 -5.00 -1.79 -5.65
N ARG A 9 -5.35 -1.50 -6.91
CA ARG A 9 -5.40 -0.13 -7.42
C ARG A 9 -6.45 0.73 -6.71
N ARG A 10 -7.61 0.15 -6.37
CA ARG A 10 -8.66 0.86 -5.62
C ARG A 10 -8.23 1.20 -4.20
N LEU A 11 -7.47 0.34 -3.53
CA LEU A 11 -7.09 0.50 -2.13
C LEU A 11 -5.81 1.34 -1.95
N LEU A 12 -4.82 1.15 -2.81
CA LEU A 12 -3.49 1.76 -2.68
C LEU A 12 -3.25 2.93 -3.64
N GLY A 13 -4.18 3.21 -4.56
CA GLY A 13 -4.06 4.30 -5.52
C GLY A 13 -3.46 3.87 -6.85
N GLU A 14 -3.01 4.86 -7.64
CA GLU A 14 -2.38 4.59 -8.93
C GLU A 14 -0.98 4.03 -8.72
N LEU A 15 -0.85 2.72 -8.92
CA LEU A 15 0.42 2.00 -8.97
C LEU A 15 0.64 1.49 -10.39
N ASP A 16 1.90 1.38 -10.80
CA ASP A 16 2.25 0.75 -12.06
C ASP A 16 2.02 -0.78 -12.03
N ASP A 17 1.98 -1.40 -13.21
CA ASP A 17 1.71 -2.84 -13.34
C ASP A 17 2.80 -3.70 -12.67
N HIS A 18 4.03 -3.19 -12.60
CA HIS A 18 5.15 -3.89 -11.99
C HIS A 18 5.01 -3.93 -10.46
N ALA A 19 4.67 -2.80 -9.85
CA ALA A 19 4.36 -2.67 -8.44
C ALA A 19 3.18 -3.57 -8.03
N ILE A 20 2.11 -3.58 -8.83
CA ILE A 20 0.96 -4.43 -8.56
C ILE A 20 1.34 -5.91 -8.64
N ALA A 21 2.15 -6.32 -9.63
CA ALA A 21 2.64 -7.69 -9.73
C ALA A 21 3.52 -8.09 -8.54
N GLU A 22 4.38 -7.18 -8.04
CA GLU A 22 5.18 -7.43 -6.84
C GLU A 22 4.30 -7.59 -5.59
N ILE A 23 3.29 -6.72 -5.40
CA ILE A 23 2.34 -6.80 -4.29
C ILE A 23 1.57 -8.13 -4.33
N GLU A 24 1.07 -8.54 -5.50
CA GLU A 24 0.42 -9.83 -5.67
C GLU A 24 1.35 -11.00 -5.31
N GLY A 25 2.64 -10.90 -5.68
CA GLY A 25 3.68 -11.89 -5.41
C GLY A 25 3.96 -12.10 -3.92
N THR A 26 3.62 -11.14 -3.05
CA THR A 26 3.79 -11.26 -1.59
C THR A 26 2.81 -12.24 -0.93
N GLY A 27 1.76 -12.66 -1.65
CA GLY A 27 0.68 -13.49 -1.10
C GLY A 27 -0.24 -12.71 -0.15
N VAL A 28 -0.34 -11.39 -0.31
CA VAL A 28 -1.21 -10.53 0.49
C VAL A 28 -2.69 -10.90 0.36
N THR A 29 -3.42 -10.71 1.45
CA THR A 29 -4.88 -10.82 1.51
C THR A 29 -5.57 -9.46 1.40
N ILE A 30 -6.84 -9.43 0.99
CA ILE A 30 -7.63 -8.18 0.96
C ILE A 30 -7.59 -7.44 2.30
N SER A 31 -7.75 -8.14 3.42
CA SER A 31 -7.75 -7.52 4.75
C SER A 31 -6.41 -6.86 5.09
N GLU A 32 -5.29 -7.47 4.68
CA GLU A 32 -3.97 -6.86 4.86
C GLU A 32 -3.78 -5.62 3.98
N LEU A 33 -4.33 -5.61 2.75
CA LEU A 33 -4.34 -4.40 1.92
C LEU A 33 -5.20 -3.29 2.51
N GLU A 34 -6.36 -3.62 3.08
CA GLU A 34 -7.22 -2.66 3.75
C GLU A 34 -6.51 -2.02 4.96
N GLU A 35 -5.72 -2.79 5.71
CA GLU A 35 -4.89 -2.25 6.79
C GLU A 35 -3.83 -1.26 6.27
N VAL A 36 -3.18 -1.57 5.15
CA VAL A 36 -2.21 -0.66 4.52
C VAL A 36 -2.90 0.61 4.01
N ALA A 37 -4.02 0.46 3.31
CA ALA A 37 -4.79 1.59 2.78
C ALA A 37 -5.30 2.51 3.90
N ALA A 38 -5.78 1.94 5.00
CA ALA A 38 -6.17 2.71 6.18
C ALA A 38 -4.97 3.47 6.77
N HIS A 39 -3.79 2.84 6.83
CA HIS A 39 -2.58 3.49 7.31
C HIS A 39 -2.16 4.68 6.43
N LEU A 40 -2.12 4.49 5.11
CA LEU A 40 -1.81 5.55 4.15
C LEU A 40 -2.79 6.73 4.25
N ALA A 41 -4.09 6.44 4.37
CA ALA A 41 -5.10 7.48 4.56
C ALA A 41 -4.89 8.28 5.86
N GLN A 42 -4.48 7.61 6.95
CA GLN A 42 -4.16 8.29 8.21
C GLN A 42 -2.92 9.19 8.14
N GLU A 43 -1.93 8.89 7.29
CA GLU A 43 -0.76 9.76 7.11
C GLU A 43 -1.10 11.07 6.41
N THR A 44 -2.10 11.04 5.52
CA THR A 44 -2.60 12.25 4.85
C THR A 44 -3.50 13.10 5.73
N ASP A 45 -4.05 12.53 6.81
CA ASP A 45 -4.86 13.26 7.78
C ASP A 45 -3.97 13.92 8.84
N VAL A 46 -3.82 15.24 8.76
CA VAL A 46 -3.00 16.08 9.66
C VAL A 46 -3.46 16.07 11.13
N MET A 47 -4.56 15.38 11.44
CA MET A 47 -5.13 15.27 12.78
C MET A 47 -5.22 13.81 13.26
N GLY A 48 -4.28 13.38 14.12
CA GLY A 48 -4.61 12.41 15.17
C GLY A 48 -3.67 11.21 15.37
N ASP A 49 -2.74 11.38 16.31
CA ASP A 49 -2.40 10.56 17.50
C ASP A 49 -2.61 9.03 17.61
N LEU A 50 -3.09 8.30 16.59
CA LEU A 50 -3.20 6.83 16.63
C LEU A 50 -2.66 6.22 15.33
N ARG A 51 -1.36 6.34 15.12
CA ARG A 51 -0.66 5.54 14.11
C ARG A 51 -0.69 4.08 14.56
N ARG A 52 -1.54 3.27 13.95
CA ARG A 52 -1.47 1.83 14.12
C ARG A 52 -0.22 1.35 13.38
N THR A 53 0.81 0.95 14.11
CA THR A 53 2.06 0.47 13.51
C THR A 53 1.79 -0.77 12.68
N LEU A 54 2.05 -0.70 11.37
CA LEU A 54 2.04 -1.88 10.52
C LEU A 54 3.15 -2.84 10.94
N SER A 55 2.90 -4.14 10.82
CA SER A 55 3.90 -5.17 11.08
C SER A 55 3.70 -6.35 10.14
N GLY A 56 4.76 -7.16 9.96
CA GLY A 56 4.71 -8.31 9.06
C GLY A 56 4.48 -7.91 7.61
N ARG A 57 3.56 -8.60 6.92
CA ARG A 57 3.30 -8.42 5.49
C ARG A 57 2.70 -7.04 5.14
N PRO A 58 1.72 -6.48 5.88
CA PRO A 58 1.27 -5.11 5.68
C PRO A 58 2.40 -4.08 5.65
N LEU A 59 3.38 -4.19 6.56
CA LEU A 59 4.53 -3.28 6.59
C LEU A 59 5.41 -3.41 5.34
N THR A 60 5.64 -4.64 4.86
CA THR A 60 6.39 -4.88 3.62
C THR A 60 5.74 -4.18 2.43
N ILE A 61 4.41 -4.26 2.33
CA ILE A 61 3.65 -3.66 1.22
C ILE A 61 3.67 -2.14 1.32
N TYR A 62 3.46 -1.61 2.52
CA TYR A 62 3.57 -0.17 2.76
C TYR A 62 4.94 0.38 2.32
N ASN A 63 6.03 -0.27 2.72
CA ASN A 63 7.38 0.14 2.30
C ASN A 63 7.57 0.04 0.78
N LEU A 64 6.96 -0.96 0.15
CA LEU A 64 7.00 -1.14 -1.30
C LEU A 64 6.28 0.03 -2.00
N VAL A 65 5.06 0.36 -1.58
CA VAL A 65 4.30 1.51 -2.10
C VAL A 65 5.11 2.81 -1.94
N GLN A 66 5.63 3.08 -0.75
CA GLN A 66 6.48 4.25 -0.48
C GLN A 66 7.72 4.31 -1.39
N SER A 67 8.30 3.15 -1.73
CA SER A 67 9.46 3.10 -2.64
C SER A 67 9.10 3.41 -4.09
N TYR A 68 7.88 3.14 -4.53
CA TYR A 68 7.40 3.49 -5.86
C TYR A 68 7.00 4.95 -5.94
N GLU A 69 6.28 5.48 -4.94
CA GLU A 69 5.95 6.92 -4.86
C GLU A 69 7.22 7.78 -4.90
N ALA A 70 8.26 7.38 -4.16
CA ALA A 70 9.54 8.09 -4.15
C ALA A 70 10.26 8.07 -5.51
N ARG A 71 10.08 7.02 -6.33
CA ARG A 71 10.66 6.94 -7.68
C ARG A 71 9.90 7.81 -8.67
N ASP A 72 8.57 7.78 -8.60
CA ASP A 72 7.70 8.61 -9.45
C ASP A 72 7.95 10.11 -9.21
N ASP A 73 8.27 10.51 -7.97
CA ASP A 73 8.64 11.88 -7.64
C ASP A 73 10.05 12.28 -8.14
N GLU A 74 11.00 11.34 -8.24
CA GLU A 74 12.37 11.62 -8.71
C GLU A 74 12.46 11.81 -10.24
N ASP A 75 11.57 11.14 -10.99
CA ASP A 75 11.50 11.23 -12.45
C ASP A 75 10.71 12.47 -12.96
N ARG A 76 10.22 13.34 -12.07
CA ARG A 76 9.39 14.53 -12.38
C ARG A 76 10.14 15.86 -12.36
#